data_AF-A0A926BST1-F1
#
_entry.id   AF-A0A926BST1-F1
#
_cell.length_a   1.000
_cell.length_b   1.000
_cell.length_c   1.000
_cell.angle_alpha   90.00
_cell.angle_beta   90.00
_cell.angle_gamma   90.00
#
_symmetry.space_group_name_H-M   'P 1'
#
loop_
_entity.id
_entity.type
_entity.pdbx_description
1 polymer ?
#
loop_
_entity_poly.entity_id
_entity_poly.type
_entity_poly.pdbx_seq_one_letter_code
_entity_poly.pdbx_strand_id
1 'polypeptide(L)'
;MPGYTYTDLYDPLRLRELFEVFRTSLRETDAVVSERYERYLKSRGADLTLVEISEVIVDTAPHVAAFIVELFQVRDEHGRMRRAVEDESVVFVFKREFVVRRALKRFRTTTEVDAEGVRAAVDALMRSPLGAPYASLDTERAMASFVVGLMNLDRGLRAATVIDGTLADDARAVVDALRDASSTNATLATRIPAVESVDESASVANALLELLDEWVAVEHYSPSVQTRDWVSLKLPHTLDYANLVELRTVAGFPAGAFMGPPETYRNRDGFALTDARYDHRHVLDEVHYCIFCHERDKDSCSKGLLDKEALPKRNPLGIVLEGCPLDEKISEMHVLKARGDGLAALAVITIDNPLCAGTGHRICNDCMKACIYQKQEPVNIPQAETGVLTEILAYPFGFEIYAFLTRWNPLNVGCPYPR
;
A
#
# COMPACT_ATOMS: atom_id res chain seq x y z
N MET A 1 -0.65 -0.50 -31.89
CA MET A 1 0.05 0.69 -32.47
C MET A 1 0.13 0.55 -34.00
N PRO A 2 -0.11 1.61 -34.79
CA PRO A 2 0.02 1.55 -36.25
C PRO A 2 1.42 1.09 -36.67
N GLY A 3 1.52 0.16 -37.63
CA GLY A 3 2.79 -0.30 -38.18
C GLY A 3 3.56 -1.34 -37.35
N TYR A 4 2.98 -1.87 -36.27
CA TYR A 4 3.54 -2.98 -35.49
C TYR A 4 2.56 -4.15 -35.39
N THR A 5 3.10 -5.36 -35.51
CA THR A 5 2.43 -6.65 -35.34
C THR A 5 3.04 -7.42 -34.17
N TYR A 6 2.37 -8.47 -33.71
CA TYR A 6 2.88 -9.31 -32.61
C TYR A 6 4.28 -9.89 -32.89
N THR A 7 4.53 -10.33 -34.13
CA THR A 7 5.82 -10.90 -34.54
C THR A 7 6.96 -9.89 -34.44
N ASP A 8 6.68 -8.60 -34.67
CA ASP A 8 7.67 -7.53 -34.53
C ASP A 8 8.23 -7.42 -33.10
N LEU A 9 7.45 -7.83 -32.09
CA LEU A 9 7.88 -7.82 -30.68
C LEU A 9 8.93 -8.90 -30.35
N TYR A 10 9.33 -9.71 -31.34
CA TYR A 10 10.36 -10.75 -31.23
C TYR A 10 11.55 -10.48 -32.16
N ASP A 11 11.49 -9.43 -32.99
CA ASP A 11 12.57 -9.05 -33.90
C ASP A 11 13.44 -7.94 -33.27
N PRO A 12 14.75 -8.17 -33.04
CA PRO A 12 15.65 -7.18 -32.46
C PRO A 12 15.69 -5.83 -33.19
N LEU A 13 15.62 -5.82 -34.53
CA LEU A 13 15.64 -4.58 -35.31
C LEU A 13 14.36 -3.78 -35.09
N ARG A 14 13.22 -4.47 -35.02
CA ARG A 14 11.92 -3.84 -34.79
C ARG A 14 11.77 -3.36 -33.34
N LEU A 15 12.35 -4.07 -32.37
CA LEU A 15 12.43 -3.63 -30.98
C LEU A 15 13.29 -2.36 -30.81
N ARG A 16 14.37 -2.23 -31.59
CA ARG A 16 15.16 -1.01 -31.65
C ARG A 16 14.38 0.16 -32.25
N GLU A 17 13.65 -0.06 -33.34
CA GLU A 17 12.76 0.97 -33.90
C GLU A 17 11.69 1.39 -32.90
N LEU A 18 11.09 0.42 -32.19
CA LEU A 18 10.07 0.67 -31.17
C LEU A 18 10.62 1.51 -30.00
N PHE A 19 11.88 1.31 -29.63
CA PHE A 19 12.56 2.14 -28.64
C PHE A 19 12.67 3.60 -29.07
N GLU A 20 12.96 3.87 -30.35
CA GLU A 20 12.98 5.26 -30.87
C GLU A 20 11.57 5.87 -30.93
N VAL A 21 10.54 5.06 -31.20
CA VAL A 21 9.14 5.49 -31.12
C VAL A 21 8.78 5.86 -29.67
N PHE A 22 9.17 5.06 -28.69
CA PHE A 22 8.98 5.39 -27.26
C PHE A 22 9.66 6.71 -26.89
N ARG A 23 10.93 6.89 -27.27
CA ARG A 23 11.67 8.14 -27.00
C ARG A 23 11.01 9.36 -27.60
N THR A 24 10.47 9.24 -28.80
CA THR A 24 9.71 10.31 -29.46
C THR A 24 8.42 10.61 -28.71
N SER A 25 7.66 9.58 -28.34
CA SER A 25 6.43 9.72 -27.54
C SER A 25 6.70 10.35 -26.16
N LEU A 26 7.79 9.98 -25.48
CA LEU A 26 8.19 10.57 -24.21
C LEU A 26 8.47 12.06 -24.37
N ARG A 27 9.24 12.46 -25.38
CA ARG A 27 9.53 13.87 -25.67
C ARG A 27 8.29 14.70 -26.00
N GLU A 28 7.31 14.12 -26.68
CA GLU A 28 6.05 14.79 -27.01
C GLU A 28 5.11 14.93 -25.80
N THR A 29 5.13 13.95 -24.89
CA THR A 29 4.23 13.91 -23.72
C THR A 29 4.81 14.69 -22.54
N ASP A 30 6.11 14.56 -22.28
CA ASP A 30 6.80 15.24 -21.18
C ASP A 30 8.26 15.52 -21.57
N ALA A 31 8.51 16.73 -22.06
CA ALA A 31 9.84 17.17 -22.48
C ALA A 31 10.85 17.23 -21.31
N VAL A 32 10.38 17.50 -20.09
CA VAL A 32 11.24 17.64 -18.90
C VAL A 32 11.74 16.27 -18.46
N VAL A 33 10.83 15.28 -18.36
CA VAL A 33 11.21 13.89 -18.07
C VAL A 33 12.07 13.34 -19.20
N SER A 34 11.74 13.65 -20.47
CA SER A 34 12.55 13.24 -21.62
C SER A 34 13.99 13.74 -21.53
N GLU A 35 14.24 15.01 -21.22
CA GLU A 35 15.60 15.56 -21.10
C GLU A 35 16.41 14.83 -20.02
N ARG A 36 15.81 14.59 -18.85
CA ARG A 36 16.45 13.83 -17.76
C ARG A 36 16.73 12.38 -18.16
N TYR A 37 15.78 11.72 -18.80
CA TYR A 37 15.92 10.34 -19.29
C TYR A 37 17.02 10.23 -20.36
N GLU A 38 17.12 11.17 -21.29
CA GLU A 38 18.16 11.19 -22.32
C GLU A 38 19.56 11.39 -21.73
N ARG A 39 19.69 12.24 -20.69
CA ARG A 39 20.93 12.37 -19.92
C ARG A 39 21.30 11.04 -19.29
N TYR A 40 20.37 10.40 -18.59
CA TYR A 40 20.56 9.10 -17.95
C TYR A 40 20.96 8.00 -18.96
N LEU A 41 20.26 7.92 -20.09
CA LEU A 41 20.53 6.95 -21.16
C LEU A 41 21.93 7.14 -21.74
N LYS A 42 22.35 8.39 -21.98
CA LYS A 42 23.67 8.72 -22.56
C LYS A 42 24.81 8.41 -21.61
N SER A 43 24.68 8.73 -20.33
CA SER A 43 25.73 8.50 -19.34
C SER A 43 25.69 7.11 -18.72
N ARG A 44 24.58 6.38 -18.88
CA ARG A 44 24.27 5.15 -18.15
C ARG A 44 24.35 5.33 -16.64
N GLY A 45 23.95 6.52 -16.16
CA GLY A 45 24.01 6.91 -14.76
C GLY A 45 25.39 7.29 -14.23
N ALA A 46 26.45 7.27 -15.05
CA ALA A 46 27.82 7.55 -14.58
C ALA A 46 28.02 8.99 -14.07
N ASP A 47 27.19 9.94 -14.48
CA ASP A 47 27.22 11.34 -14.07
C ASP A 47 26.07 11.74 -13.12
N LEU A 48 25.34 10.75 -12.60
CA LEU A 48 24.19 10.91 -11.72
C LEU A 48 24.44 10.26 -10.36
N THR A 49 23.91 10.86 -9.31
CA THR A 49 23.81 10.23 -8.00
C THR A 49 22.77 9.10 -8.01
N LEU A 50 22.83 8.19 -7.03
CA LEU A 50 21.84 7.12 -6.92
C LEU A 50 20.41 7.67 -6.77
N VAL A 51 20.24 8.77 -6.04
CA VAL A 51 18.94 9.44 -5.90
C VAL A 51 18.45 9.99 -7.24
N GLU A 52 19.29 10.68 -8.01
CA GLU A 52 18.91 11.18 -9.35
C GLU A 52 18.56 10.03 -10.32
N ILE A 53 19.24 8.88 -10.21
CA ILE A 53 18.91 7.67 -10.98
C ILE A 53 17.54 7.14 -10.59
N SER A 54 17.25 7.01 -9.28
CA SER A 54 15.95 6.55 -8.81
C SER A 54 14.83 7.51 -9.24
N GLU A 55 15.04 8.82 -9.12
CA GLU A 55 14.05 9.83 -9.54
C GLU A 55 13.75 9.73 -11.04
N VAL A 56 14.77 9.66 -11.91
CA VAL A 56 14.52 9.57 -13.36
C VAL A 56 13.82 8.26 -13.72
N ILE A 57 14.12 7.14 -13.04
CA ILE A 57 13.41 5.87 -13.24
C ILE A 57 11.95 5.99 -12.82
N VAL A 58 11.67 6.51 -11.62
CA VAL A 58 10.32 6.69 -11.07
C VAL A 58 9.49 7.65 -11.95
N ASP A 59 10.11 8.70 -12.49
CA ASP A 59 9.41 9.66 -13.35
C ASP A 59 9.19 9.11 -14.77
N THR A 60 10.11 8.28 -15.29
CA THR A 60 9.98 7.69 -16.64
C THR A 60 9.04 6.48 -16.67
N ALA A 61 8.98 5.70 -15.60
CA ALA A 61 8.23 4.43 -15.57
C ALA A 61 6.73 4.55 -15.93
N PRO A 62 5.98 5.58 -15.48
CA PRO A 62 4.60 5.78 -15.91
C PRO A 62 4.45 5.99 -17.42
N HIS A 63 5.43 6.60 -18.09
CA HIS A 63 5.42 6.75 -19.54
C HIS A 63 5.68 5.43 -20.26
N VAL A 64 6.55 4.57 -19.71
CA VAL A 64 6.74 3.20 -20.21
C VAL A 64 5.45 2.39 -20.07
N ALA A 65 4.78 2.48 -18.92
CA ALA A 65 3.49 1.84 -18.70
C ALA A 65 2.43 2.32 -19.69
N ALA A 66 2.28 3.64 -19.87
CA ALA A 66 1.35 4.22 -20.84
C ALA A 66 1.65 3.74 -22.28
N PHE A 67 2.93 3.70 -22.67
CA PHE A 67 3.33 3.20 -23.98
C PHE A 67 2.97 1.71 -24.20
N ILE A 68 3.19 0.87 -23.19
CA ILE A 68 2.81 -0.55 -23.23
C ILE A 68 1.29 -0.73 -23.29
N VAL A 69 0.55 0.09 -22.53
CA VAL A 69 -0.92 0.11 -22.56
C VAL A 69 -1.44 0.38 -23.98
N GLU A 70 -0.82 1.31 -24.70
CA GLU A 70 -1.14 1.58 -26.11
C GLU A 70 -0.75 0.46 -27.07
N LEU A 71 0.41 -0.15 -26.82
CA LEU A 71 0.95 -1.20 -27.66
C LEU A 71 0.06 -2.46 -27.61
N PHE A 72 -0.36 -2.85 -26.40
CA PHE A 72 -1.16 -4.05 -26.13
C PHE A 72 -2.68 -3.79 -26.08
N GLN A 73 -3.10 -2.52 -26.19
CA GLN A 73 -4.52 -2.11 -26.18
C GLN A 73 -5.26 -2.48 -24.90
N VAL A 74 -4.61 -2.34 -23.74
CA VAL A 74 -5.13 -2.71 -22.40
C VAL A 74 -5.50 -1.49 -21.55
N ARG A 75 -6.04 -0.44 -22.19
CA ARG A 75 -6.38 0.84 -21.55
C ARG A 75 -7.42 0.68 -20.44
N ASP A 76 -8.42 -0.15 -20.67
CA ASP A 76 -9.52 -0.36 -19.72
C ASP A 76 -9.04 -1.11 -18.48
N GLU A 77 -8.21 -2.13 -18.65
CA GLU A 77 -7.59 -2.88 -17.55
C GLU A 77 -6.69 -2.01 -16.70
N HIS A 78 -5.80 -1.24 -17.35
CA HIS A 78 -4.92 -0.32 -16.64
C HIS A 78 -5.70 0.77 -15.91
N GLY A 79 -6.74 1.33 -16.52
CA GLY A 79 -7.65 2.24 -15.85
C GLY A 79 -8.39 1.62 -14.67
N ARG A 80 -8.86 0.36 -14.78
CA ARG A 80 -9.50 -0.37 -13.68
C ARG A 80 -8.53 -0.61 -12.52
N MET A 81 -7.30 -1.05 -12.81
CA MET A 81 -6.25 -1.25 -11.80
C MET A 81 -5.93 0.05 -11.05
N ARG A 82 -5.73 1.16 -11.78
CA ARG A 82 -5.45 2.47 -11.16
C ARG A 82 -6.59 2.93 -10.23
N ARG A 83 -7.84 2.80 -10.69
CA ARG A 83 -9.02 3.12 -9.87
C ARG A 83 -9.14 2.22 -8.63
N ALA A 84 -8.83 0.92 -8.75
CA ALA A 84 -8.87 0.02 -7.61
C ALA A 84 -7.89 0.44 -6.50
N VAL A 85 -6.69 0.93 -6.86
CA VAL A 85 -5.74 1.48 -5.87
C VAL A 85 -6.23 2.81 -5.29
N GLU A 86 -6.75 3.69 -6.14
CA GLU A 86 -7.30 4.99 -5.70
C GLU A 86 -8.46 4.82 -4.72
N ASP A 87 -9.36 3.88 -4.99
CA ASP A 87 -10.49 3.51 -4.14
C ASP A 87 -10.06 3.04 -2.74
N GLU A 88 -8.90 2.37 -2.64
CA GLU A 88 -8.33 1.89 -1.37
C GLU A 88 -7.52 2.97 -0.63
N SER A 89 -7.12 4.05 -1.30
CA SER A 89 -6.25 5.09 -0.71
C SER A 89 -6.82 5.67 0.60
N VAL A 90 -8.15 5.77 0.70
CA VAL A 90 -8.85 6.29 1.88
C VAL A 90 -8.62 5.42 3.12
N VAL A 91 -8.49 4.10 2.95
CA VAL A 91 -8.22 3.15 4.05
C VAL A 91 -6.84 3.42 4.65
N PHE A 92 -5.85 3.71 3.82
CA PHE A 92 -4.48 3.98 4.28
C PHE A 92 -4.33 5.40 4.84
N VAL A 93 -5.10 6.37 4.34
CA VAL A 93 -5.22 7.69 4.99
C VAL A 93 -5.83 7.55 6.38
N PHE A 94 -6.92 6.79 6.51
CA PHE A 94 -7.55 6.49 7.80
C PHE A 94 -6.57 5.79 8.76
N LYS A 95 -5.89 4.72 8.32
CA LYS A 95 -4.88 4.02 9.11
C LYS A 95 -3.78 4.96 9.62
N ARG A 96 -3.21 5.78 8.72
CA ARG A 96 -2.06 6.63 9.05
C ARG A 96 -2.46 7.84 9.90
N GLU A 97 -3.46 8.61 9.46
CA GLU A 97 -3.78 9.90 10.06
C GLU A 97 -4.69 9.78 11.28
N PHE A 98 -5.63 8.82 11.27
CA PHE A 98 -6.58 8.65 12.36
C PHE A 98 -6.13 7.55 13.32
N VAL A 99 -5.97 6.31 12.86
CA VAL A 99 -5.66 5.17 13.75
C VAL A 99 -4.31 5.37 14.44
N VAL A 100 -3.23 5.50 13.68
CA VAL A 100 -1.86 5.57 14.23
C VAL A 100 -1.55 6.93 14.85
N ARG A 101 -1.87 8.03 14.15
CA ARG A 101 -1.43 9.37 14.56
C ARG A 101 -2.35 10.06 15.56
N ARG A 102 -3.59 9.60 15.72
CA ARG A 102 -4.59 10.21 16.61
C ARG A 102 -5.08 9.22 17.68
N ALA A 103 -5.85 8.21 17.30
CA ALA A 103 -6.55 7.32 18.24
C ALA A 103 -5.59 6.55 19.16
N LEU A 104 -4.62 5.81 18.60
CA LEU A 104 -3.69 4.98 19.37
C LEU A 104 -2.59 5.79 20.10
N LYS A 105 -2.47 7.09 19.82
CA LYS A 105 -1.67 7.99 20.67
C LYS A 105 -2.41 8.39 21.94
N ARG A 106 -3.74 8.53 21.87
CA ARG A 106 -4.62 8.90 22.98
C ARG A 106 -4.92 7.71 23.88
N PHE A 107 -5.19 6.55 23.30
CA PHE A 107 -5.56 5.33 24.03
C PHE A 107 -4.48 4.27 23.91
N ARG A 108 -3.90 3.87 25.05
CA ARG A 108 -2.95 2.75 25.15
C ARG A 108 -3.58 1.45 25.67
N THR A 109 -4.75 1.57 26.28
CA THR A 109 -5.55 0.49 26.86
C THR A 109 -7.02 0.88 26.81
N THR A 110 -7.93 -0.09 26.86
CA THR A 110 -9.38 0.13 26.81
C THR A 110 -10.13 -0.30 28.07
N THR A 111 -9.42 -0.55 29.17
CA THR A 111 -9.99 -1.08 30.42
C THR A 111 -11.11 -0.22 31.02
N GLU A 112 -11.05 1.11 30.83
CA GLU A 112 -12.04 2.06 31.35
C GLU A 112 -13.05 2.51 30.28
N VAL A 113 -12.98 1.96 29.07
CA VAL A 113 -13.87 2.30 27.96
C VAL A 113 -15.04 1.33 27.92
N ASP A 114 -16.27 1.85 27.89
CA ASP A 114 -17.47 1.07 27.65
C ASP A 114 -17.50 0.55 26.21
N ALA A 115 -16.88 -0.60 25.97
CA ALA A 115 -16.72 -1.18 24.65
C ALA A 115 -18.06 -1.51 23.96
N GLU A 116 -19.06 -1.98 24.72
CA GLU A 116 -20.37 -2.32 24.17
C GLU A 116 -21.14 -1.05 23.78
N GLY A 117 -21.17 -0.05 24.66
CA GLY A 117 -21.81 1.23 24.38
C GLY A 117 -21.17 1.98 23.21
N VAL A 118 -19.83 2.00 23.12
CA VAL A 118 -19.11 2.63 22.01
C VAL A 118 -19.43 1.97 20.67
N ARG A 119 -19.41 0.63 20.61
CA ARG A 119 -19.81 -0.11 19.40
C ARG A 119 -21.24 0.19 19.00
N ALA A 120 -22.17 0.14 19.95
CA ALA A 120 -23.58 0.42 19.69
C ALA A 120 -23.80 1.85 19.19
N ALA A 121 -23.05 2.83 19.71
CA ALA A 121 -23.13 4.22 19.27
C ALA A 121 -22.59 4.40 17.84
N VAL A 122 -21.45 3.78 17.51
CA VAL A 122 -20.87 3.84 16.15
C VAL A 122 -21.74 3.09 15.14
N ASP A 123 -22.31 1.94 15.52
CA ASP A 123 -23.25 1.21 14.66
C ASP A 123 -24.50 2.04 14.34
N ALA A 124 -25.04 2.77 15.33
CA ALA A 124 -26.17 3.67 15.10
C ALA A 124 -25.79 4.85 14.20
N LEU A 125 -24.60 5.41 14.39
CA LEU A 125 -24.06 6.48 13.54
C LEU A 125 -23.92 6.02 12.08
N MET A 126 -23.36 4.82 11.84
CA MET A 126 -23.21 4.26 10.50
C MET A 126 -24.54 3.85 9.85
N ARG A 127 -25.62 3.65 10.63
CA ARG A 127 -26.98 3.39 10.12
C ARG A 127 -27.80 4.67 9.90
N SER A 128 -27.33 5.80 10.39
CA SER A 128 -27.99 7.10 10.21
C SER A 128 -27.78 7.65 8.79
N PRO A 129 -28.43 8.78 8.42
CA PRO A 129 -28.17 9.46 7.15
C PRO A 129 -26.70 9.84 6.93
N LEU A 130 -25.87 9.93 7.99
CA LEU A 130 -24.42 10.14 7.86
C LEU A 130 -23.68 8.96 7.24
N GLY A 131 -24.10 7.73 7.54
CA GLY A 131 -23.50 6.53 7.00
C GLY A 131 -24.04 6.14 5.63
N ALA A 132 -25.24 6.63 5.27
CA ALA A 132 -25.93 6.29 4.03
C ALA A 132 -25.10 6.50 2.74
N PRO A 133 -24.30 7.58 2.59
CA PRO A 133 -23.43 7.77 1.42
C PRO A 133 -22.38 6.67 1.22
N TYR A 134 -22.05 5.93 2.28
CA TYR A 134 -20.99 4.91 2.29
C TYR A 134 -21.54 3.47 2.28
N ALA A 135 -22.86 3.30 2.28
CA ALA A 135 -23.51 2.00 2.47
C ALA A 135 -23.25 0.98 1.34
N SER A 136 -22.81 1.44 0.16
CA SER A 136 -22.44 0.58 -0.97
C SER A 136 -21.00 0.06 -0.90
N LEU A 137 -20.16 0.62 -0.02
CA LEU A 137 -18.77 0.22 0.17
C LEU A 137 -18.67 -0.99 1.08
N ASP A 138 -17.55 -1.71 1.03
CA ASP A 138 -17.24 -2.68 2.09
C ASP A 138 -17.08 -1.97 3.44
N THR A 139 -17.28 -2.70 4.53
CA THR A 139 -17.39 -2.09 5.86
C THR A 139 -16.15 -1.33 6.30
N GLU A 140 -14.95 -1.78 5.90
CA GLU A 140 -13.70 -1.10 6.25
C GLU A 140 -13.56 0.21 5.48
N ARG A 141 -13.78 0.16 4.15
CA ARG A 141 -13.73 1.36 3.31
C ARG A 141 -14.84 2.36 3.65
N ALA A 142 -16.03 1.88 4.03
CA ALA A 142 -17.11 2.72 4.51
C ALA A 142 -16.70 3.49 5.77
N MET A 143 -16.15 2.79 6.77
CA MET A 143 -15.67 3.42 8.00
C MET A 143 -14.53 4.41 7.73
N ALA A 144 -13.53 4.00 6.93
CA ALA A 144 -12.42 4.86 6.56
C ALA A 144 -12.89 6.14 5.86
N SER A 145 -13.81 6.02 4.89
CA SER A 145 -14.34 7.16 4.14
C SER A 145 -15.15 8.10 5.02
N PHE A 146 -15.97 7.54 5.93
CA PHE A 146 -16.73 8.31 6.90
C PHE A 146 -15.81 9.11 7.82
N VAL A 147 -14.81 8.46 8.43
CA VAL A 147 -13.86 9.10 9.35
C VAL A 147 -13.02 10.17 8.63
N VAL A 148 -12.49 9.88 7.44
CA VAL A 148 -11.67 10.83 6.68
C VAL A 148 -12.51 12.04 6.24
N GLY A 149 -13.75 11.83 5.81
CA GLY A 149 -14.70 12.91 5.52
C GLY A 149 -14.90 13.82 6.72
N LEU A 150 -15.15 13.23 7.89
CA LEU A 150 -15.33 13.96 9.14
C LEU A 150 -14.07 14.73 9.58
N MET A 151 -12.87 14.14 9.41
CA MET A 151 -11.60 14.84 9.67
C MET A 151 -11.41 16.06 8.76
N ASN A 152 -11.78 15.94 7.49
CA ASN A 152 -11.70 17.05 6.55
C ASN A 152 -12.69 18.16 6.90
N LEU A 153 -13.90 17.80 7.32
CA LEU A 153 -14.90 18.75 7.80
C LEU A 153 -14.44 19.50 9.06
N ASP A 154 -13.96 18.79 10.09
CA ASP A 154 -13.44 19.44 11.32
C ASP A 154 -12.29 20.39 11.01
N ARG A 155 -11.35 19.98 10.14
CA ARG A 155 -10.26 20.83 9.68
C ARG A 155 -10.77 22.07 8.94
N GLY A 156 -11.70 21.89 8.01
CA GLY A 156 -12.31 22.97 7.23
C GLY A 156 -12.99 24.00 8.12
N LEU A 157 -13.84 23.54 9.05
CA LEU A 157 -14.55 24.40 9.99
C LEU A 157 -13.61 25.19 10.91
N ARG A 158 -12.53 24.57 11.39
CA ARG A 158 -11.53 25.25 12.26
C ARG A 158 -10.65 26.25 11.50
N ALA A 159 -10.38 25.99 10.22
CA ALA A 159 -9.52 26.83 9.39
C ALA A 159 -10.28 28.00 8.74
N ALA A 160 -11.60 27.88 8.58
CA ALA A 160 -12.42 28.87 7.90
C ALA A 160 -12.51 30.19 8.67
N THR A 161 -12.10 31.28 8.04
CA THR A 161 -12.43 32.64 8.49
C THR A 161 -13.83 33.06 8.03
N VAL A 162 -14.30 32.47 6.91
CA VAL A 162 -15.65 32.57 6.37
C VAL A 162 -16.03 31.17 5.88
N ILE A 163 -17.19 30.66 6.29
CA ILE A 163 -17.70 29.36 5.85
C ILE A 163 -18.33 29.55 4.46
N ASP A 164 -17.84 28.84 3.46
CA ASP A 164 -18.43 28.84 2.12
C ASP A 164 -19.68 27.94 2.04
N GLY A 165 -20.39 27.97 0.91
CA GLY A 165 -21.65 27.25 0.76
C GLY A 165 -21.52 25.74 0.92
N THR A 166 -20.44 25.15 0.41
CA THR A 166 -20.23 23.69 0.49
C THR A 166 -19.92 23.26 1.92
N LEU A 167 -19.01 23.98 2.59
CA LEU A 167 -18.65 23.68 3.98
C LEU A 167 -19.85 23.88 4.93
N ALA A 168 -20.69 24.88 4.68
CA ALA A 168 -21.92 25.11 5.45
C ALA A 168 -22.95 24.00 5.24
N ASP A 169 -23.13 23.54 4.00
CA ASP A 169 -24.06 22.46 3.68
C ASP A 169 -23.61 21.12 4.28
N ASP A 170 -22.32 20.78 4.19
CA ASP A 170 -21.75 19.59 4.83
C ASP A 170 -21.90 19.65 6.35
N ALA A 171 -21.58 20.79 6.97
CA ALA A 171 -21.73 20.99 8.41
C ALA A 171 -23.18 20.83 8.88
N ARG A 172 -24.14 21.37 8.11
CA ARG A 172 -25.57 21.23 8.39
C ARG A 172 -26.06 19.80 8.23
N ALA A 173 -25.62 19.10 7.18
CA ALA A 173 -25.95 17.69 6.98
C ALA A 173 -25.49 16.81 8.15
N VAL A 174 -24.28 17.06 8.68
CA VAL A 174 -23.80 16.37 9.89
C VAL A 174 -24.68 16.67 11.10
N VAL A 175 -24.99 17.94 11.36
CA VAL A 175 -25.82 18.32 12.52
C VAL A 175 -27.23 17.73 12.44
N ASP A 176 -27.89 17.81 11.28
CA ASP A 176 -29.25 17.32 11.10
C ASP A 176 -29.33 15.79 11.25
N ALA A 177 -28.38 15.08 10.66
CA ALA A 177 -28.34 13.63 10.77
C ALA A 177 -27.98 13.13 12.18
N LEU A 178 -27.22 13.91 12.96
CA LEU A 178 -26.97 13.60 14.37
C LEU A 178 -28.15 13.82 15.28
N ARG A 179 -29.00 14.82 15.01
CA ARG A 179 -30.25 15.00 15.76
C ARG A 179 -31.14 13.76 15.61
N ASP A 180 -31.23 13.23 14.39
CA ASP A 180 -31.99 12.01 14.10
C ASP A 180 -31.38 10.78 14.78
N ALA A 181 -30.07 10.56 14.62
CA ALA A 181 -29.35 9.43 15.23
C ALA A 181 -29.38 9.45 16.78
N SER A 182 -29.23 10.63 17.38
CA SER A 182 -29.25 10.79 18.84
C SER A 182 -30.65 10.59 19.42
N SER A 183 -31.71 10.87 18.65
CA SER A 183 -33.08 10.58 19.08
C SER A 183 -33.37 9.07 19.20
N THR A 184 -32.60 8.23 18.50
CA THR A 184 -32.80 6.78 18.43
C THR A 184 -31.77 5.96 19.21
N ASN A 185 -30.67 6.57 19.71
CA ASN A 185 -29.64 5.90 20.50
C ASN A 185 -29.22 6.71 21.73
N ALA A 186 -29.52 6.21 22.93
CA ALA A 186 -29.23 6.87 24.20
C ALA A 186 -27.73 7.04 24.51
N THR A 187 -26.88 6.11 24.05
CA THR A 187 -25.43 6.21 24.22
C THR A 187 -24.84 7.29 23.32
N LEU A 188 -25.36 7.44 22.10
CA LEU A 188 -25.00 8.55 21.21
C LEU A 188 -25.45 9.90 21.81
N ALA A 189 -26.69 9.96 22.32
CA ALA A 189 -27.26 11.16 22.93
C ALA A 189 -26.54 11.63 24.19
N THR A 190 -25.92 10.73 24.95
CA THR A 190 -25.15 11.08 26.16
C THR A 190 -23.73 11.53 25.84
N ARG A 191 -23.18 11.12 24.70
CA ARG A 191 -21.78 11.40 24.30
C ARG A 191 -21.64 12.59 23.36
N ILE A 192 -22.68 12.92 22.60
CA ILE A 192 -22.66 14.05 21.67
C ILE A 192 -23.47 15.20 22.28
N PRO A 193 -22.91 16.42 22.38
CA PRO A 193 -23.66 17.57 22.88
C PRO A 193 -24.92 17.81 22.05
N ALA A 194 -26.03 18.19 22.70
CA ALA A 194 -27.22 18.65 21.98
C ALA A 194 -26.87 19.88 21.14
N VAL A 195 -27.16 19.83 19.85
CA VAL A 195 -26.74 20.88 18.89
C VAL A 195 -27.89 21.84 18.65
N GLU A 196 -27.74 23.08 19.11
CA GLU A 196 -28.76 24.12 18.98
C GLU A 196 -28.51 25.02 17.76
N SER A 197 -27.26 25.17 17.30
CA SER A 197 -26.90 26.05 16.16
C SER A 197 -25.77 25.52 15.26
N VAL A 198 -25.63 26.10 14.06
CA VAL A 198 -24.55 25.79 13.09
C VAL A 198 -23.18 26.24 13.59
N ASP A 199 -23.12 27.21 14.51
CA ASP A 199 -21.87 27.67 15.11
C ASP A 199 -21.21 26.59 16.00
N GLU A 200 -21.96 25.55 16.36
CA GLU A 200 -21.48 24.41 17.15
C GLU A 200 -20.96 23.25 16.28
N SER A 201 -21.07 23.32 14.95
CA SER A 201 -20.72 22.22 14.03
C SER A 201 -19.28 21.71 14.20
N ALA A 202 -18.33 22.59 14.53
CA ALA A 202 -16.95 22.19 14.80
C ALA A 202 -16.82 21.37 16.10
N SER A 203 -17.55 21.75 17.15
CA SER A 203 -17.59 21.02 18.42
C SER A 203 -18.20 19.62 18.22
N VAL A 204 -19.25 19.56 17.43
CA VAL A 204 -19.96 18.33 17.07
C VAL A 204 -19.09 17.38 16.27
N ALA A 205 -18.43 17.88 15.23
CA ALA A 205 -17.48 17.09 14.44
C ALA A 205 -16.35 16.55 15.31
N ASN A 206 -15.84 17.36 16.23
CA ASN A 206 -14.84 16.91 17.20
C ASN A 206 -15.37 15.82 18.13
N ALA A 207 -16.56 15.98 18.72
CA ALA A 207 -17.15 14.97 19.61
C ALA A 207 -17.34 13.62 18.91
N LEU A 208 -17.74 13.63 17.64
CA LEU A 208 -17.80 12.43 16.82
C LEU A 208 -16.42 11.79 16.60
N LEU A 209 -15.41 12.59 16.29
CA LEU A 209 -14.03 12.09 16.16
C LEU A 209 -13.53 11.49 17.49
N GLU A 210 -13.93 12.03 18.64
CA GLU A 210 -13.58 11.45 19.95
C GLU A 210 -14.26 10.11 20.20
N LEU A 211 -15.55 9.97 19.85
CA LEU A 211 -16.24 8.67 19.88
C LEU A 211 -15.53 7.64 18.97
N LEU A 212 -15.10 8.08 17.78
CA LEU A 212 -14.37 7.23 16.84
C LEU A 212 -12.94 6.90 17.32
N ASP A 213 -12.28 7.80 18.06
CA ASP A 213 -10.98 7.52 18.70
C ASP A 213 -11.14 6.37 19.71
N GLU A 214 -12.19 6.39 20.53
CA GLU A 214 -12.52 5.29 21.46
C GLU A 214 -12.86 4.00 20.73
N TRP A 215 -13.67 4.08 19.67
CA TRP A 215 -14.06 2.91 18.88
C TRP A 215 -12.85 2.24 18.23
N VAL A 216 -11.94 3.02 17.63
CA VAL A 216 -10.69 2.49 17.07
C VAL A 216 -9.85 1.81 18.15
N ALA A 217 -9.75 2.40 19.35
CA ALA A 217 -9.03 1.77 20.44
C ALA A 217 -9.67 0.43 20.84
N VAL A 218 -11.00 0.39 21.00
CA VAL A 218 -11.76 -0.83 21.33
C VAL A 218 -11.55 -1.91 20.27
N GLU A 219 -11.68 -1.58 18.99
CA GLU A 219 -11.53 -2.54 17.89
C GLU A 219 -10.06 -2.95 17.66
N HIS A 220 -9.09 -2.11 17.97
CA HIS A 220 -7.68 -2.49 17.90
C HIS A 220 -7.27 -3.46 19.02
N TYR A 221 -7.66 -3.17 20.28
CA TYR A 221 -7.25 -3.99 21.43
C TYR A 221 -8.15 -5.22 21.68
N SER A 222 -9.40 -5.18 21.20
CA SER A 222 -10.36 -6.27 21.34
C SER A 222 -11.24 -6.36 20.08
N PRO A 223 -10.70 -6.74 18.93
CA PRO A 223 -11.41 -6.70 17.66
C PRO A 223 -12.69 -7.53 17.66
N SER A 224 -13.74 -6.97 17.07
CA SER A 224 -14.97 -7.71 16.75
C SER A 224 -14.75 -8.65 15.55
N VAL A 225 -15.71 -9.54 15.31
CA VAL A 225 -15.70 -10.41 14.11
C VAL A 225 -15.61 -9.61 12.81
N GLN A 226 -16.21 -8.42 12.80
CA GLN A 226 -16.24 -7.56 11.62
C GLN A 226 -14.88 -6.91 11.34
N THR A 227 -14.13 -6.53 12.38
CA THR A 227 -12.92 -5.69 12.26
C THR A 227 -11.61 -6.45 12.44
N ARG A 228 -11.64 -7.69 12.96
CA ARG A 228 -10.43 -8.49 13.24
C ARG A 228 -9.48 -8.63 12.04
N ASP A 229 -10.03 -8.57 10.83
CA ASP A 229 -9.30 -8.75 9.60
C ASP A 229 -8.92 -7.43 8.89
N TRP A 230 -9.40 -6.28 9.39
CA TRP A 230 -9.17 -4.96 8.79
C TRP A 230 -7.69 -4.59 8.82
N VAL A 231 -7.14 -4.25 7.65
CA VAL A 231 -5.73 -3.82 7.54
C VAL A 231 -5.53 -2.49 8.25
N SER A 232 -6.55 -1.63 8.29
CA SER A 232 -6.50 -0.30 8.92
C SER A 232 -6.28 -0.34 10.43
N LEU A 233 -6.60 -1.45 11.09
CA LEU A 233 -6.44 -1.63 12.54
C LEU A 233 -5.26 -2.54 12.92
N LYS A 234 -4.66 -3.23 11.94
CA LYS A 234 -3.47 -4.07 12.15
C LYS A 234 -2.21 -3.23 12.14
N LEU A 235 -1.41 -3.33 13.20
CA LEU A 235 -0.10 -2.69 13.28
C LEU A 235 1.02 -3.74 13.26
N PRO A 236 2.20 -3.41 12.71
CA PRO A 236 3.37 -4.28 12.77
C PRO A 236 3.73 -4.62 14.22
N HIS A 237 3.90 -5.91 14.50
CA HIS A 237 4.27 -6.38 15.83
C HIS A 237 5.75 -6.10 16.13
N THR A 238 6.09 -5.95 17.40
CA THR A 238 7.50 -5.94 17.83
C THR A 238 8.09 -7.33 17.65
N LEU A 239 9.31 -7.41 17.13
CA LEU A 239 9.99 -8.69 16.95
C LEU A 239 10.59 -9.18 18.26
N ASP A 240 10.21 -10.39 18.68
CA ASP A 240 10.90 -11.16 19.70
C ASP A 240 11.70 -12.28 19.03
N TYR A 241 13.02 -12.09 18.90
CA TYR A 241 13.90 -13.07 18.26
C TYR A 241 13.99 -14.40 19.02
N ALA A 242 13.62 -14.44 20.30
CA ALA A 242 13.53 -15.68 21.07
C ALA A 242 12.21 -16.43 20.83
N ASN A 243 11.21 -15.77 20.23
CA ASN A 243 9.85 -16.30 20.04
C ASN A 243 9.26 -15.87 18.69
N LEU A 244 10.03 -15.99 17.60
CA LEU A 244 9.57 -15.63 16.24
C LEU A 244 8.47 -16.57 15.70
N VAL A 245 8.32 -17.75 16.29
CA VAL A 245 7.34 -18.75 15.90
C VAL A 245 6.62 -19.19 17.17
N GLU A 246 5.29 -19.14 17.16
CA GLU A 246 4.50 -19.65 18.27
C GLU A 246 4.66 -21.17 18.38
N LEU A 247 5.13 -21.63 19.53
CA LEU A 247 5.36 -23.05 19.83
C LEU A 247 4.49 -23.48 21.01
N ARG A 248 3.77 -24.59 20.85
CA ARG A 248 2.95 -25.24 21.88
C ARG A 248 3.54 -26.60 22.22
N THR A 249 3.60 -26.92 23.51
CA THR A 249 3.95 -28.27 23.97
C THR A 249 2.82 -29.23 23.61
N VAL A 250 3.16 -30.44 23.17
CA VAL A 250 2.15 -31.41 22.72
C VAL A 250 2.09 -32.61 23.64
N ALA A 251 0.91 -32.87 24.18
CA ALA A 251 0.65 -34.04 25.00
C ALA A 251 0.81 -35.33 24.18
N GLY A 252 1.43 -36.35 24.77
CA GLY A 252 1.66 -37.64 24.10
C GLY A 252 2.94 -37.70 23.26
N PHE A 253 3.70 -36.60 23.14
CA PHE A 253 5.04 -36.58 22.57
C PHE A 253 6.12 -36.52 23.66
N PRO A 254 7.38 -36.90 23.35
CA PRO A 254 8.49 -36.78 24.30
C PRO A 254 8.64 -35.36 24.86
N ALA A 255 9.14 -35.26 26.10
CA ALA A 255 9.43 -33.97 26.72
C ALA A 255 10.37 -33.14 25.82
N GLY A 256 9.99 -31.90 25.52
CA GLY A 256 10.70 -31.03 24.59
C GLY A 256 10.19 -31.06 23.14
N ALA A 257 9.15 -31.85 22.85
CA ALA A 257 8.44 -31.75 21.57
C ALA A 257 7.51 -30.53 21.56
N PHE A 258 7.64 -29.73 20.50
CA PHE A 258 6.81 -28.56 20.24
C PHE A 258 6.16 -28.67 18.86
N MET A 259 4.96 -28.13 18.71
CA MET A 259 4.30 -27.93 17.43
C MET A 259 3.75 -26.51 17.35
N GLY A 260 3.49 -26.03 16.12
CA GLY A 260 2.76 -24.79 15.93
C GLY A 260 1.29 -24.90 16.38
N PRO A 261 0.55 -23.78 16.43
CA PRO A 261 -0.89 -23.78 16.68
C PRO A 261 -1.65 -24.57 15.60
N PRO A 262 -2.52 -25.53 15.96
CA PRO A 262 -3.30 -26.31 14.98
C PRO A 262 -4.11 -25.47 14.00
N GLU A 263 -4.60 -24.31 14.45
CA GLU A 263 -5.33 -23.33 13.64
C GLU A 263 -4.50 -22.70 12.52
N THR A 264 -3.16 -22.80 12.57
CA THR A 264 -2.25 -22.30 11.53
C THR A 264 -1.77 -23.39 10.57
N TYR A 265 -2.19 -24.64 10.78
CA TYR A 265 -1.73 -25.76 9.97
C TYR A 265 -2.24 -25.65 8.53
N ARG A 266 -1.29 -25.74 7.59
CA ARG A 266 -1.57 -25.89 6.16
C ARG A 266 -1.43 -27.36 5.79
N ASN A 267 -2.54 -28.07 5.70
CA ASN A 267 -2.53 -29.46 5.24
C ASN A 267 -2.10 -29.52 3.78
N ARG A 268 -1.07 -30.33 3.50
CA ARG A 268 -0.63 -30.57 2.13
C ARG A 268 -1.43 -31.73 1.54
N ASP A 269 -2.47 -31.39 0.79
CA ASP A 269 -3.21 -32.34 -0.04
C ASP A 269 -2.85 -32.10 -1.52
N GLY A 270 -2.02 -32.98 -2.09
CA GLY A 270 -1.53 -32.89 -3.46
C GLY A 270 -0.37 -31.89 -3.69
N PHE A 271 -0.36 -31.30 -4.90
CA PHE A 271 0.72 -30.41 -5.40
C PHE A 271 0.27 -28.98 -5.66
N ALA A 272 -0.98 -28.63 -5.32
CA ALA A 272 -1.46 -27.26 -5.42
C ALA A 272 -0.76 -26.35 -4.40
N LEU A 273 -0.60 -25.07 -4.73
CA LEU A 273 -0.08 -24.08 -3.79
C LEU A 273 -1.10 -23.89 -2.65
N THR A 274 -0.65 -24.08 -1.41
CA THR A 274 -1.48 -23.88 -0.20
C THR A 274 -1.30 -22.50 0.43
N ASP A 275 -0.52 -21.64 -0.21
CA ASP A 275 -0.36 -20.24 0.18
C ASP A 275 -1.51 -19.39 -0.36
N ALA A 276 -2.23 -18.73 0.54
CA ALA A 276 -3.37 -17.88 0.18
C ALA A 276 -2.98 -16.59 -0.55
N ARG A 277 -1.70 -16.18 -0.50
CA ARG A 277 -1.17 -14.88 -0.92
C ARG A 277 -1.91 -13.70 -0.26
N TYR A 278 -1.35 -12.51 -0.38
CA TYR A 278 -2.08 -11.29 -0.04
C TYR A 278 -3.06 -10.94 -1.15
N ASP A 279 -4.24 -10.47 -0.75
CA ASP A 279 -5.16 -9.78 -1.66
C ASP A 279 -4.65 -8.36 -1.96
N HIS A 280 -5.39 -7.65 -2.82
CA HIS A 280 -5.03 -6.29 -3.24
C HIS A 280 -4.85 -5.31 -2.07
N ARG A 281 -5.74 -5.36 -1.07
CA ARG A 281 -5.71 -4.43 0.07
C ARG A 281 -4.53 -4.75 0.99
N HIS A 282 -4.24 -6.02 1.24
CA HIS A 282 -3.09 -6.44 2.04
C HIS A 282 -1.76 -6.13 1.34
N VAL A 283 -1.68 -6.27 0.01
CA VAL A 283 -0.51 -5.83 -0.77
C VAL A 283 -0.30 -4.31 -0.62
N LEU A 284 -1.38 -3.53 -0.75
CA LEU A 284 -1.29 -2.08 -0.60
C LEU A 284 -0.92 -1.67 0.83
N ASP A 285 -1.32 -2.43 1.86
CA ASP A 285 -0.91 -2.17 3.24
C ASP A 285 0.62 -2.21 3.41
N GLU A 286 1.27 -3.23 2.85
CA GLU A 286 2.74 -3.34 2.84
C GLU A 286 3.40 -2.20 2.06
N VAL A 287 2.78 -1.81 0.93
CA VAL A 287 3.26 -0.70 0.11
C VAL A 287 3.18 0.63 0.86
N HIS A 288 2.07 0.89 1.57
CA HIS A 288 1.87 2.11 2.35
C HIS A 288 2.61 2.10 3.71
N TYR A 289 2.98 0.93 4.22
CA TYR A 289 3.84 0.77 5.39
C TYR A 289 5.31 1.08 5.09
N CYS A 290 5.74 0.90 3.84
CA CYS A 290 7.07 1.28 3.36
C CYS A 290 7.28 2.81 3.47
N ILE A 291 8.47 3.23 3.91
CA ILE A 291 8.84 4.67 4.09
C ILE A 291 9.68 5.22 2.93
N PHE A 292 9.66 4.54 1.80
CA PHE A 292 10.33 4.89 0.56
C PHE A 292 11.79 5.37 0.73
N CYS A 293 12.68 4.47 1.14
CA CYS A 293 14.04 4.84 1.57
C CYS A 293 14.98 5.33 0.45
N HIS A 294 14.69 5.04 -0.83
CA HIS A 294 15.57 5.41 -1.96
C HIS A 294 15.73 6.93 -2.12
N GLU A 295 14.73 7.74 -1.73
CA GLU A 295 14.78 9.21 -1.77
C GLU A 295 15.93 9.81 -0.95
N ARG A 296 16.53 9.01 -0.06
CA ARG A 296 17.63 9.41 0.82
C ARG A 296 18.87 8.53 0.68
N ASP A 297 18.90 7.65 -0.33
CA ASP A 297 19.95 6.65 -0.54
C ASP A 297 20.17 5.74 0.69
N LYS A 298 19.06 5.30 1.31
CA LYS A 298 19.04 4.50 2.55
C LYS A 298 18.18 3.25 2.46
N ASP A 299 17.93 2.78 1.25
CA ASP A 299 17.17 1.60 0.89
C ASP A 299 17.92 0.31 1.22
N SER A 300 18.00 0.02 2.52
CA SER A 300 18.67 -1.17 3.04
C SER A 300 18.04 -2.50 2.60
N CYS A 301 16.77 -2.49 2.18
CA CYS A 301 16.13 -3.66 1.58
C CYS A 301 16.71 -4.02 0.21
N SER A 302 17.29 -3.05 -0.51
CA SER A 302 18.01 -3.26 -1.76
C SER A 302 19.50 -3.52 -1.47
N LYS A 303 20.18 -2.55 -0.84
CA LYS A 303 21.66 -2.48 -0.72
C LYS A 303 22.24 -3.13 0.54
N GLY A 304 21.39 -3.64 1.42
CA GLY A 304 21.77 -4.16 2.72
C GLY A 304 21.81 -3.11 3.83
N LEU A 305 21.83 -3.57 5.07
CA LEU A 305 21.88 -2.73 6.26
C LEU A 305 23.29 -2.71 6.83
N LEU A 306 23.92 -1.54 6.81
CA LEU A 306 25.27 -1.32 7.32
C LEU A 306 25.25 -0.79 8.77
N ASP A 307 26.33 -1.04 9.50
CA ASP A 307 26.60 -0.40 10.79
C ASP A 307 27.26 1.00 10.63
N LYS A 308 27.71 1.59 11.73
CA LYS A 308 28.30 2.95 11.71
C LYS A 308 29.67 2.97 11.06
N GLU A 309 30.33 1.83 11.01
CA GLU A 309 31.64 1.58 10.42
C GLU A 309 31.53 1.14 8.95
N ALA A 310 30.32 1.21 8.37
CA ALA A 310 29.98 0.80 7.00
C ALA A 310 30.20 -0.71 6.73
N LEU A 311 30.13 -1.54 7.77
CA LEU A 311 30.19 -3.00 7.64
C LEU A 311 28.79 -3.61 7.62
N PRO A 312 28.59 -4.76 6.94
CA PRO A 312 27.30 -5.46 6.94
C PRO A 312 26.85 -5.85 8.36
N LYS A 313 25.69 -5.35 8.76
CA LYS A 313 25.11 -5.63 10.08
C LYS A 313 24.59 -7.07 10.13
N ARG A 314 24.55 -7.63 11.34
CA ARG A 314 23.89 -8.91 11.62
C ARG A 314 22.66 -8.71 12.51
N ASN A 315 21.63 -9.52 12.28
CA ASN A 315 20.49 -9.61 13.19
C ASN A 315 20.85 -10.43 14.46
N PRO A 316 19.98 -10.47 15.48
CA PRO A 316 20.22 -11.25 16.70
C PRO A 316 20.43 -12.76 16.52
N LEU A 317 20.05 -13.33 15.36
CA LEU A 317 20.31 -14.72 15.00
C LEU A 317 21.66 -14.91 14.28
N GLY A 318 22.43 -13.83 14.10
CA GLY A 318 23.71 -13.86 13.40
C GLY A 318 23.62 -13.81 11.87
N ILE A 319 22.43 -13.63 11.29
CA ILE A 319 22.24 -13.54 9.84
C ILE A 319 22.71 -12.16 9.35
N VAL A 320 23.51 -12.13 8.28
CA VAL A 320 23.97 -10.89 7.64
C VAL A 320 22.81 -10.25 6.88
N LEU A 321 22.70 -8.93 6.99
CA LEU A 321 21.63 -8.14 6.40
C LEU A 321 22.07 -7.56 5.05
N GLU A 322 22.21 -8.41 4.04
CA GLU A 322 22.80 -8.04 2.73
C GLU A 322 21.83 -7.30 1.79
N GLY A 323 20.51 -7.38 2.01
CA GLY A 323 19.54 -6.78 1.10
C GLY A 323 19.07 -7.74 0.01
N CYS A 324 18.64 -7.20 -1.12
CA CYS A 324 18.24 -8.00 -2.27
C CYS A 324 19.51 -8.47 -3.00
N PRO A 325 19.69 -9.77 -3.29
CA PRO A 325 20.85 -10.26 -4.05
C PRO A 325 20.98 -9.68 -5.47
N LEU A 326 19.94 -9.03 -5.97
CA LEU A 326 19.90 -8.40 -7.29
C LEU A 326 20.00 -6.86 -7.23
N ASP A 327 20.18 -6.27 -6.04
CA ASP A 327 20.10 -4.83 -5.81
C ASP A 327 18.82 -4.21 -6.40
N GLU A 328 17.72 -4.95 -6.31
CA GLU A 328 16.44 -4.58 -6.94
C GLU A 328 15.91 -3.24 -6.41
N LYS A 329 15.35 -2.43 -7.31
CA LYS A 329 14.72 -1.12 -7.02
C LYS A 329 13.35 -1.24 -6.34
N ILE A 330 13.37 -1.85 -5.16
CA ILE A 330 12.18 -2.18 -4.35
C ILE A 330 11.40 -0.92 -3.97
N SER A 331 12.12 0.12 -3.55
CA SER A 331 11.46 1.29 -2.99
C SER A 331 10.78 2.14 -4.08
N GLU A 332 11.38 2.19 -5.27
CA GLU A 332 10.86 2.82 -6.48
C GLU A 332 9.62 2.07 -6.98
N MET A 333 9.69 0.74 -7.00
CA MET A 333 8.55 -0.14 -7.30
C MET A 333 7.37 0.12 -6.35
N HIS A 334 7.63 0.22 -5.04
CA HIS A 334 6.59 0.55 -4.06
C HIS A 334 6.00 1.94 -4.27
N VAL A 335 6.81 2.96 -4.61
CA VAL A 335 6.28 4.31 -4.91
C VAL A 335 5.33 4.27 -6.10
N LEU A 336 5.70 3.59 -7.19
CA LEU A 336 4.86 3.48 -8.38
C LEU A 336 3.56 2.73 -8.08
N LYS A 337 3.64 1.64 -7.30
CA LYS A 337 2.48 0.89 -6.85
C LYS A 337 1.56 1.72 -5.95
N ALA A 338 2.11 2.50 -5.02
CA ALA A 338 1.37 3.42 -4.16
C ALA A 338 0.65 4.53 -4.95
N ARG A 339 1.23 4.95 -6.09
CA ARG A 339 0.63 5.91 -7.04
C ARG A 339 -0.41 5.26 -7.97
N GLY A 340 -0.72 3.97 -7.78
CA GLY A 340 -1.71 3.23 -8.54
C GLY A 340 -1.20 2.56 -9.82
N ASP A 341 0.10 2.65 -10.14
CA ASP A 341 0.64 2.15 -11.40
C ASP A 341 1.42 0.84 -11.22
N GLY A 342 0.68 -0.27 -11.14
CA GLY A 342 1.25 -1.61 -11.08
C GLY A 342 2.07 -2.00 -12.32
N LEU A 343 1.76 -1.45 -13.51
CA LEU A 343 2.51 -1.77 -14.71
C LEU A 343 3.84 -1.02 -14.75
N ALA A 344 3.87 0.25 -14.32
CA ALA A 344 5.11 0.98 -14.11
C ALA A 344 5.97 0.30 -13.04
N ALA A 345 5.36 -0.15 -11.95
CA ALA A 345 6.02 -0.92 -10.91
C ALA A 345 6.66 -2.21 -11.47
N LEU A 346 5.93 -2.98 -12.30
CA LEU A 346 6.48 -4.17 -12.95
C LEU A 346 7.65 -3.84 -13.88
N ALA A 347 7.56 -2.75 -14.65
CA ALA A 347 8.66 -2.31 -15.50
C ALA A 347 9.92 -1.96 -14.71
N VAL A 348 9.79 -1.48 -13.46
CA VAL A 348 10.93 -1.26 -12.55
C VAL A 348 11.48 -2.59 -12.02
N ILE A 349 10.63 -3.53 -11.60
CA ILE A 349 11.05 -4.87 -11.14
C ILE A 349 11.92 -5.55 -12.20
N THR A 350 11.48 -5.53 -13.46
CA THR A 350 12.17 -6.27 -14.54
C THR A 350 13.47 -5.62 -15.01
N ILE A 351 13.87 -4.46 -14.47
CA ILE A 351 15.21 -3.90 -14.66
C ILE A 351 16.25 -4.87 -14.08
N ASP A 352 16.03 -5.27 -12.83
CA ASP A 352 16.99 -6.04 -12.03
C ASP A 352 16.57 -7.52 -11.93
N ASN A 353 15.26 -7.80 -11.96
CA ASN A 353 14.70 -9.13 -11.78
C ASN A 353 13.73 -9.54 -12.92
N PRO A 354 14.22 -9.88 -14.12
CA PRO A 354 13.38 -10.43 -15.18
C PRO A 354 12.75 -11.78 -14.83
N LEU A 355 13.16 -12.43 -13.74
CA LEU A 355 12.64 -13.71 -13.24
C LEU A 355 11.72 -13.55 -12.02
N CYS A 356 11.06 -12.39 -11.86
CA CYS A 356 10.19 -12.12 -10.71
C CYS A 356 9.00 -13.11 -10.55
N ALA A 357 8.67 -13.84 -11.61
CA ALA A 357 7.74 -14.97 -11.55
C ALA A 357 8.23 -16.16 -10.72
N GLY A 358 9.54 -16.32 -10.56
CA GLY A 358 10.17 -17.36 -9.74
C GLY A 358 10.55 -16.90 -8.33
N THR A 359 10.75 -15.60 -8.12
CA THR A 359 11.10 -14.98 -6.83
C THR A 359 9.83 -14.55 -6.06
N GLY A 360 9.86 -13.41 -5.37
CA GLY A 360 8.75 -12.89 -4.60
C GLY A 360 8.36 -13.81 -3.46
N HIS A 361 7.08 -13.79 -3.13
CA HIS A 361 6.45 -14.63 -2.10
C HIS A 361 6.31 -16.08 -2.60
N ARG A 362 7.47 -16.68 -2.88
CA ARG A 362 7.66 -18.06 -3.29
C ARG A 362 8.93 -18.61 -2.67
N ILE A 363 10.06 -17.92 -2.90
CA ILE A 363 11.40 -18.39 -2.47
C ILE A 363 12.30 -17.29 -1.86
N CYS A 364 11.94 -16.00 -2.00
CA CYS A 364 12.82 -14.89 -1.60
C CYS A 364 12.36 -14.23 -0.29
N ASN A 365 13.32 -13.86 0.57
CA ASN A 365 13.04 -13.17 1.85
C ASN A 365 14.16 -12.22 2.32
N ASP A 366 15.29 -12.06 1.61
CA ASP A 366 16.45 -11.32 2.13
C ASP A 366 16.22 -9.80 2.21
N CYS A 367 15.47 -9.24 1.26
CA CYS A 367 15.04 -7.84 1.30
C CYS A 367 14.21 -7.51 2.55
N MET A 368 13.38 -8.44 3.05
CA MET A 368 12.64 -8.28 4.31
C MET A 368 13.58 -8.24 5.50
N LYS A 369 14.56 -9.16 5.56
CA LYS A 369 15.52 -9.24 6.67
C LYS A 369 16.30 -7.95 6.82
N ALA A 370 16.70 -7.33 5.71
CA ALA A 370 17.49 -6.09 5.69
C ALA A 370 16.64 -4.81 5.71
N CYS A 371 15.30 -4.91 5.71
CA CYS A 371 14.40 -3.75 5.84
C CYS A 371 14.81 -2.88 7.05
N ILE A 372 14.70 -1.56 6.94
CA ILE A 372 15.09 -0.65 8.02
C ILE A 372 14.35 -0.91 9.35
N TYR A 373 13.16 -1.53 9.28
CA TYR A 373 12.42 -2.02 10.43
C TYR A 373 13.07 -3.26 11.03
N GLN A 374 13.91 -3.03 12.06
CA GLN A 374 14.70 -4.07 12.73
C GLN A 374 14.20 -4.40 14.16
N LYS A 375 13.18 -3.68 14.64
CA LYS A 375 12.57 -3.88 15.96
C LYS A 375 11.11 -4.32 15.87
N GLN A 376 10.55 -4.29 14.67
CA GLN A 376 9.17 -4.62 14.38
C GLN A 376 9.12 -5.37 13.06
N GLU A 377 7.99 -5.98 12.74
CA GLU A 377 7.81 -6.73 11.51
C GLU A 377 8.24 -5.89 10.29
N PRO A 378 9.12 -6.43 9.43
CA PRO A 378 9.56 -5.74 8.24
C PRO A 378 8.44 -5.68 7.21
N VAL A 379 8.57 -4.77 6.25
CA VAL A 379 7.67 -4.76 5.08
C VAL A 379 7.78 -6.10 4.36
N ASN A 380 6.65 -6.73 4.04
CA ASN A 380 6.57 -7.96 3.26
C ASN A 380 6.73 -7.67 1.75
N ILE A 381 7.92 -7.23 1.37
CA ILE A 381 8.33 -6.91 0.00
C ILE A 381 8.05 -8.07 -0.98
N PRO A 382 8.30 -9.35 -0.64
CA PRO A 382 7.97 -10.48 -1.50
C PRO A 382 6.49 -10.56 -1.88
N GLN A 383 5.57 -10.27 -0.93
CA GLN A 383 4.13 -10.21 -1.23
C GLN A 383 3.82 -9.05 -2.17
N ALA A 384 4.44 -7.88 -1.97
CA ALA A 384 4.26 -6.74 -2.86
C ALA A 384 4.75 -7.02 -4.30
N GLU A 385 5.96 -7.57 -4.47
CA GLU A 385 6.52 -7.99 -5.77
C GLU A 385 5.58 -8.99 -6.47
N THR A 386 5.10 -9.98 -5.72
CA THR A 386 4.18 -11.01 -6.25
C THR A 386 2.82 -10.45 -6.59
N GLY A 387 2.32 -9.52 -5.79
CA GLY A 387 1.05 -8.82 -6.02
C GLY A 387 1.09 -8.01 -7.30
N VAL A 388 2.15 -7.21 -7.51
CA VAL A 388 2.38 -6.45 -8.75
C VAL A 388 2.37 -7.36 -9.97
N LEU A 389 3.13 -8.46 -9.93
CA LEU A 389 3.14 -9.42 -11.05
C LEU A 389 1.76 -10.06 -11.27
N THR A 390 1.08 -10.48 -10.19
CA THR A 390 -0.21 -11.17 -10.28
C THR A 390 -1.28 -10.28 -10.91
N GLU A 391 -1.30 -8.99 -10.59
CA GLU A 391 -2.22 -8.03 -11.20
C GLU A 391 -2.00 -7.88 -12.71
N ILE A 392 -0.75 -7.80 -13.16
CA ILE A 392 -0.45 -7.69 -14.60
C ILE A 392 -0.73 -9.00 -15.34
N LEU A 393 -0.46 -10.15 -14.73
CA LEU A 393 -0.81 -11.45 -15.32
C LEU A 393 -2.34 -11.63 -15.49
N ALA A 394 -3.15 -10.86 -14.77
CA ALA A 394 -4.61 -10.87 -14.94
C ALA A 394 -5.10 -10.02 -16.13
N TYR A 395 -4.23 -9.25 -16.79
CA TYR A 395 -4.58 -8.51 -18.00
C TYR A 395 -4.77 -9.47 -19.19
N PRO A 396 -5.57 -9.10 -20.20
CA PRO A 396 -5.39 -9.62 -21.54
C PRO A 396 -3.93 -9.43 -21.96
N PHE A 397 -3.31 -10.47 -22.46
CA PHE A 397 -1.89 -10.49 -22.80
C PHE A 397 -0.94 -10.25 -21.61
N GLY A 398 -1.37 -10.48 -20.37
CA GLY A 398 -0.56 -10.24 -19.18
C GLY A 398 0.79 -10.98 -19.18
N PHE A 399 0.79 -12.23 -19.66
CA PHE A 399 2.02 -13.00 -19.85
C PHE A 399 2.91 -12.38 -20.91
N GLU A 400 2.36 -11.99 -22.06
CA GLU A 400 3.08 -11.38 -23.16
C GLU A 400 3.64 -10.01 -22.80
N ILE A 401 2.92 -9.21 -21.99
CA ILE A 401 3.38 -7.94 -21.44
C ILE A 401 4.59 -8.17 -20.53
N TYR A 402 4.50 -9.11 -19.59
CA TYR A 402 5.63 -9.46 -18.73
C TYR A 402 6.82 -9.98 -19.54
N ALA A 403 6.60 -10.94 -20.44
CA ALA A 403 7.64 -11.49 -21.31
C ALA A 403 8.22 -10.45 -22.28
N PHE A 404 7.45 -9.42 -22.65
CA PHE A 404 7.93 -8.29 -23.43
C PHE A 404 8.86 -7.42 -22.60
N LEU A 405 8.49 -7.07 -21.36
CA LEU A 405 9.31 -6.30 -20.42
C LEU A 405 10.65 -6.97 -20.06
N THR A 406 10.79 -8.29 -20.19
CA THR A 406 12.09 -8.96 -19.99
C THR A 406 13.04 -8.85 -21.18
N ARG A 407 12.54 -8.43 -22.35
CA ARG A 407 13.31 -8.29 -23.59
C ARG A 407 13.45 -6.83 -24.01
N TRP A 408 12.41 -6.05 -23.82
CA TRP A 408 12.31 -4.64 -24.14
C TRP A 408 11.87 -3.87 -22.90
N ASN A 409 12.77 -3.07 -22.35
CA ASN A 409 12.49 -2.24 -21.20
C ASN A 409 13.33 -0.95 -21.28
N PRO A 410 12.72 0.19 -21.62
CA PRO A 410 13.44 1.46 -21.74
C PRO A 410 14.14 1.90 -20.45
N LEU A 411 13.67 1.45 -19.28
CA LEU A 411 14.28 1.79 -18.01
C LEU A 411 15.63 1.06 -17.80
N ASN A 412 15.85 -0.07 -18.47
CA ASN A 412 17.13 -0.78 -18.47
C ASN A 412 18.09 -0.15 -19.49
N VAL A 413 18.73 0.96 -19.11
CA VAL A 413 19.66 1.71 -20.00
C VAL A 413 20.92 0.92 -20.41
N GLY A 414 21.24 -0.18 -19.71
CA GLY A 414 22.33 -1.08 -20.09
C GLY A 414 22.00 -1.93 -21.32
N CYS A 415 20.75 -2.41 -21.38
CA CYS A 415 20.23 -3.23 -22.47
C CYS A 415 18.71 -3.01 -22.65
N PRO A 416 18.28 -1.88 -23.23
CA PRO A 416 16.85 -1.55 -23.33
C PRO A 416 16.09 -2.44 -24.32
N TYR A 417 16.81 -3.10 -25.22
CA TYR A 417 16.33 -4.09 -26.20
C TYR A 417 17.47 -5.05 -26.56
N PRO A 418 17.20 -6.23 -27.15
CA PRO A 418 18.22 -7.17 -27.58
C PRO A 418 19.09 -6.57 -28.69
N ARG A 419 20.40 -6.77 -28.62
CA ARG A 419 21.37 -6.22 -29.59
C ARG A 419 21.55 -7.07 -30.82
#